data_AF-A0A939I3E8-F1
#
_entry.id   AF-A0A939I3E8-F1
#
_cell.length_a   1.000
_cell.length_b   1.000
_cell.length_c   1.000
_cell.angle_alpha   90.00
_cell.angle_beta   90.00
_cell.angle_gamma   90.00
#
_symmetry.space_group_name_H-M   'P 1'
#
loop_
_entity.id
_entity.type
_entity.pdbx_description
1 polymer ?
#
loop_
_entity_poly.entity_id
_entity_poly.type
_entity_poly.pdbx_seq_one_letter_code
_entity_poly.pdbx_strand_id
1 'polypeptide(L)'
;MKLPTTKLNIITSLAEFDIWITSSLGGIKETERFQQEMEKVVGIFDAMGASTNNFARVEDCRPEAIADTFIKQIEGQSKQASEAKLQALASVLFLVSGKSDNNAKCQFPLHLRDVARWHNLPRIKGSKKAKRLVFDKLPRVLTASQYMKRVASLGAYQDHQKRLLQGFINFILSDSACISQLWGIGHSYFRLKSLKKERDLLTPLVVFQVRGSVSASGGHQPEEDLRKRLLEWGLRENIDYNTTDVNLLVRFVPV
;
A
#
# COMPACT_ATOMS: atom_id res chain seq x y z
N MET A 1 28.08 12.60 -31.63
CA MET A 1 29.00 11.92 -30.69
C MET A 1 28.76 10.42 -30.82
N LYS A 2 29.74 9.60 -31.22
CA LYS A 2 29.58 8.13 -31.22
C LYS A 2 29.86 7.64 -29.81
N LEU A 3 28.86 7.08 -29.14
CA LEU A 3 29.07 6.41 -27.85
C LEU A 3 30.04 5.23 -28.06
N PRO A 4 30.99 5.01 -27.15
CA PRO A 4 31.80 3.81 -27.18
C PRO A 4 30.88 2.61 -26.99
N THR A 5 30.72 1.80 -28.04
CA THR A 5 29.99 0.55 -27.97
C THR A 5 30.86 -0.46 -27.26
N THR A 6 30.60 -0.68 -25.98
CA THR A 6 31.07 -1.89 -25.31
C THR A 6 30.41 -3.07 -26.04
N LYS A 7 31.19 -3.82 -26.82
CA LYS A 7 30.73 -5.10 -27.37
C LYS A 7 30.62 -6.09 -26.22
N LEU A 8 29.47 -6.07 -25.53
CA LEU A 8 29.09 -7.15 -24.64
C LEU A 8 28.93 -8.42 -25.49
N ASN A 9 29.52 -9.53 -25.05
CA ASN A 9 29.26 -10.79 -25.71
C ASN A 9 27.80 -11.19 -25.46
N ILE A 10 27.25 -12.05 -26.32
CA ILE A 10 25.83 -12.39 -26.27
C ILE A 10 25.42 -13.04 -24.94
N ILE A 11 26.33 -13.75 -24.27
CA ILE A 11 26.10 -14.38 -22.96
C ILE A 11 25.96 -13.30 -21.89
N THR A 12 26.82 -12.29 -21.89
CA THR A 12 26.74 -11.16 -20.94
C THR A 12 25.47 -10.35 -21.18
N SER A 13 25.12 -10.09 -22.43
CA SER A 13 23.87 -9.38 -22.77
C SER A 13 22.63 -10.18 -22.36
N LEU A 14 22.64 -11.50 -22.55
CA LEU A 14 21.54 -12.38 -22.11
C LEU A 14 21.46 -12.46 -20.58
N ALA A 15 22.58 -12.48 -19.87
CA ALA A 15 22.62 -12.48 -18.41
C ALA A 15 22.11 -11.15 -17.84
N GLU A 16 22.50 -10.00 -18.42
CA GLU A 16 21.93 -8.70 -18.04
C GLU A 16 20.43 -8.64 -18.34
N PHE A 17 20.02 -9.08 -19.52
CA PHE A 17 18.61 -9.13 -19.91
C PHE A 17 17.78 -10.01 -18.96
N ASP A 18 18.30 -11.16 -18.55
CA ASP A 18 17.61 -12.07 -17.63
C ASP A 18 17.53 -11.51 -16.21
N ILE A 19 18.54 -10.75 -15.76
CA ILE A 19 18.47 -9.97 -14.51
C ILE A 19 17.38 -8.89 -14.59
N TRP A 20 17.24 -8.26 -15.76
CA TRP A 20 16.27 -7.18 -15.98
C TRP A 20 14.83 -7.70 -16.10
N ILE A 21 14.64 -8.88 -16.68
CA ILE A 21 13.32 -9.47 -16.89
C ILE A 21 12.90 -10.35 -15.70
N THR A 22 13.85 -11.04 -15.07
CA THR A 22 13.57 -12.10 -14.08
C THR A 22 14.36 -11.84 -12.79
N SER A 23 13.83 -10.98 -11.93
CA SER A 23 14.41 -10.84 -10.58
C SER A 23 14.31 -12.16 -9.80
N SER A 24 15.46 -12.77 -9.55
CA SER A 24 15.57 -14.01 -8.77
C SER A 24 15.12 -13.77 -7.31
N LEU A 25 14.61 -14.82 -6.65
CA LEU A 25 14.15 -14.71 -5.26
C LEU A 25 15.27 -14.29 -4.28
N GLY A 26 16.52 -14.62 -4.61
CA GLY A 26 17.70 -14.17 -3.84
C GLY A 26 17.91 -12.66 -3.97
N GLY A 27 17.93 -12.15 -5.21
CA GLY A 27 18.18 -10.73 -5.47
C GLY A 27 17.12 -9.79 -4.87
N ILE A 28 15.85 -10.23 -4.79
CA ILE A 28 14.78 -9.39 -4.22
C ILE A 28 15.02 -9.09 -2.74
N LYS A 29 15.49 -10.08 -1.96
CA LYS A 29 15.73 -9.92 -0.51
C LYS A 29 16.83 -8.91 -0.20
N GLU A 30 17.74 -8.70 -1.15
CA GLU A 30 18.86 -7.77 -1.02
C GLU A 30 18.48 -6.33 -1.40
N THR A 31 17.31 -6.12 -2.01
CA THR A 31 16.87 -4.78 -2.41
C THR A 31 16.51 -3.91 -1.21
N GLU A 32 16.84 -2.61 -1.29
CA GLU A 32 16.43 -1.61 -0.30
C GLU A 32 14.91 -1.62 -0.11
N ARG A 33 14.17 -1.76 -1.22
CA ARG A 33 12.71 -1.85 -1.22
C ARG A 33 12.20 -2.99 -0.35
N PHE A 34 12.79 -4.18 -0.47
CA PHE A 34 12.41 -5.32 0.37
C PHE A 34 12.68 -5.03 1.84
N GLN A 35 13.84 -4.47 2.18
CA GLN A 35 14.19 -4.14 3.56
C GLN A 35 13.21 -3.10 4.15
N GLN A 36 12.89 -2.06 3.39
CA GLN A 36 11.91 -1.04 3.80
C GLN A 36 10.51 -1.65 4.01
N GLU A 37 10.04 -2.51 3.11
CA GLU A 37 8.74 -3.18 3.28
C GLU A 37 8.75 -4.17 4.46
N MET A 38 9.85 -4.90 4.68
CA MET A 38 10.02 -5.78 5.83
C MET A 38 9.89 -5.02 7.15
N GLU A 39 10.61 -3.89 7.30
CA GLU A 39 10.54 -3.07 8.51
C GLU A 39 9.15 -2.49 8.73
N LYS A 40 8.44 -2.08 7.67
CA LYS A 40 7.04 -1.64 7.76
C LYS A 40 6.14 -2.75 8.29
N VAL A 41 6.22 -3.95 7.72
CA VAL A 41 5.38 -5.09 8.12
C VAL A 41 5.67 -5.50 9.57
N VAL A 42 6.94 -5.60 9.95
CA VAL A 42 7.38 -5.85 11.33
C VAL A 42 6.82 -4.81 12.29
N GLY A 43 6.99 -3.52 11.98
CA GLY A 43 6.50 -2.43 12.83
C GLY A 43 4.98 -2.42 13.01
N ILE A 44 4.22 -2.90 12.02
CA ILE A 44 2.77 -3.02 12.11
C ILE A 44 2.34 -4.23 12.95
N PHE A 45 3.00 -5.39 12.81
CA PHE A 45 2.73 -6.54 13.70
C PHE A 45 3.04 -6.20 15.17
N ASP A 46 4.13 -5.49 15.40
CA ASP A 46 4.50 -5.01 16.74
C ASP A 46 3.46 -4.04 17.31
N ALA A 47 3.00 -3.10 16.48
CA ALA A 47 1.94 -2.18 16.88
C ALA A 47 0.61 -2.92 17.18
N MET A 48 0.25 -3.93 16.38
CA MET A 48 -0.96 -4.73 16.59
C MET A 48 -0.86 -5.59 17.85
N GLY A 49 0.32 -6.09 18.23
CA GLY A 49 0.51 -6.90 19.43
C GLY A 49 -0.04 -6.25 20.71
N ALA A 50 0.07 -4.93 20.83
CA ALA A 50 -0.49 -4.18 21.95
C ALA A 50 -2.04 -4.24 22.00
N SER A 51 -2.69 -4.36 20.85
CA SER A 51 -4.15 -4.41 20.71
C SER A 51 -4.74 -5.82 20.76
N THR A 52 -3.91 -6.83 20.45
CA THR A 52 -4.32 -8.24 20.28
C THR A 52 -3.72 -9.16 21.34
N ASN A 53 -3.17 -8.61 22.43
CA ASN A 53 -2.48 -9.40 23.46
C ASN A 53 -1.42 -10.33 22.84
N ASN A 54 -0.58 -9.77 21.94
CA ASN A 54 0.39 -10.52 21.14
C ASN A 54 -0.21 -11.72 20.38
N PHE A 55 -1.46 -11.58 19.93
CA PHE A 55 -2.20 -12.62 19.22
C PHE A 55 -2.32 -13.93 20.01
N ALA A 56 -2.48 -13.84 21.34
CA ALA A 56 -2.59 -15.01 22.20
C ALA A 56 -3.78 -15.90 21.80
N ARG A 57 -4.95 -15.29 21.51
CA ARG A 57 -6.17 -15.98 21.09
C ARG A 57 -6.80 -15.33 19.85
N VAL A 58 -7.60 -16.09 19.12
CA VAL A 58 -8.34 -15.58 17.94
C VAL A 58 -9.27 -14.45 18.33
N GLU A 59 -9.92 -14.57 19.50
CA GLU A 59 -10.86 -13.57 20.03
C GLU A 59 -10.20 -12.23 20.39
N ASP A 60 -8.87 -12.20 20.54
CA ASP A 60 -8.12 -10.97 20.83
C ASP A 60 -7.96 -10.09 19.58
N CYS A 61 -8.15 -10.65 18.37
CA CYS A 61 -8.05 -9.97 17.09
C CYS A 61 -9.27 -9.10 16.75
N ARG A 62 -9.65 -8.19 17.66
CA ARG A 62 -10.85 -7.35 17.52
C ARG A 62 -10.56 -6.10 16.67
N PRO A 63 -11.30 -5.86 15.57
CA PRO A 63 -11.13 -4.67 14.74
C PRO A 63 -11.17 -3.33 15.50
N GLU A 64 -12.06 -3.23 16.48
CA GLU A 64 -12.22 -2.07 17.37
C GLU A 64 -10.92 -1.76 18.13
N ALA A 65 -10.31 -2.80 18.74
CA ALA A 65 -9.11 -2.64 19.54
C ALA A 65 -7.90 -2.26 18.68
N ILE A 66 -7.81 -2.84 17.48
CA ILE A 66 -6.77 -2.51 16.51
C ILE A 66 -6.92 -1.04 16.08
N ALA A 67 -8.14 -0.62 15.70
CA ALA A 67 -8.39 0.77 15.32
C ALA A 67 -7.99 1.74 16.43
N ASP A 68 -8.43 1.49 17.67
CA ASP A 68 -8.12 2.35 18.82
C ASP A 68 -6.62 2.49 19.07
N THR A 69 -5.90 1.38 18.95
CA THR A 69 -4.44 1.37 19.14
C THR A 69 -3.74 2.19 18.06
N PHE A 70 -4.16 2.07 16.81
CA PHE A 70 -3.56 2.86 15.73
C PHE A 70 -3.92 4.33 15.79
N ILE A 71 -5.16 4.68 16.20
CA ILE A 71 -5.55 6.08 16.45
C ILE A 71 -4.67 6.71 17.53
N LYS A 72 -4.48 6.03 18.66
CA LYS A 72 -3.59 6.48 19.74
C LYS A 72 -2.15 6.66 19.26
N GLN A 73 -1.64 5.75 18.43
CA GLN A 73 -0.26 5.84 17.94
C GLN A 73 -0.02 6.99 16.95
N ILE A 74 -1.05 7.40 16.19
CA ILE A 74 -0.92 8.53 15.24
C ILE A 74 -1.31 9.87 15.85
N GLU A 75 -1.78 9.89 17.10
CA GLU A 75 -2.13 11.11 17.81
C GLU A 75 -0.90 12.01 17.98
N GLY A 76 -1.05 13.31 17.73
CA GLY A 76 0.05 14.28 17.79
C GLY A 76 1.09 14.17 16.68
N GLN A 77 1.03 13.16 15.80
CA GLN A 77 1.97 13.01 14.69
C GLN A 77 1.66 13.97 13.54
N SER A 78 2.66 14.18 12.67
CA SER A 78 2.44 14.90 11.42
C SER A 78 1.48 14.13 10.52
N LYS A 79 0.69 14.86 9.71
CA LYS A 79 -0.27 14.24 8.79
C LYS A 79 0.40 13.19 7.87
N GLN A 80 1.62 13.47 7.41
CA GLN A 80 2.38 12.57 6.54
C GLN A 80 2.76 11.28 7.26
N ALA A 81 3.23 11.37 8.52
CA ALA A 81 3.55 10.21 9.34
C ALA A 81 2.31 9.37 9.66
N SER A 82 1.20 10.03 10.03
CA SER A 82 -0.08 9.35 10.26
C SER A 82 -0.58 8.63 9.01
N GLU A 83 -0.51 9.28 7.84
CA GLU A 83 -0.91 8.68 6.56
C GLU A 83 -0.05 7.46 6.22
N ALA A 84 1.28 7.57 6.35
CA ALA A 84 2.21 6.46 6.08
C ALA A 84 1.94 5.26 7.00
N LYS A 85 1.70 5.50 8.29
CA LYS A 85 1.44 4.43 9.26
C LYS A 85 0.10 3.73 9.00
N LEU A 86 -0.95 4.49 8.65
CA LEU A 86 -2.24 3.92 8.28
C LEU A 86 -2.21 3.17 6.95
N GLN A 87 -1.43 3.64 5.98
CA GLN A 87 -1.20 2.92 4.73
C GLN A 87 -0.46 1.59 4.98
N ALA A 88 0.57 1.60 5.83
CA ALA A 88 1.28 0.37 6.22
C ALA A 88 0.34 -0.63 6.92
N LEU A 89 -0.55 -0.16 7.80
CA LEU A 89 -1.59 -1.00 8.40
C LEU A 89 -2.50 -1.62 7.33
N ALA A 90 -3.00 -0.81 6.38
CA ALA A 90 -3.86 -1.30 5.32
C ALA A 90 -3.15 -2.38 4.47
N SER A 91 -1.89 -2.17 4.12
CA SER A 91 -1.08 -3.13 3.38
C SER A 91 -0.94 -4.47 4.11
N VAL A 92 -0.66 -4.44 5.42
CA VAL A 92 -0.58 -5.68 6.22
C VAL A 92 -1.93 -6.38 6.31
N LEU A 93 -3.02 -5.64 6.51
CA LEU A 93 -4.36 -6.23 6.55
C LEU A 93 -4.74 -6.89 5.22
N PHE A 94 -4.40 -6.29 4.09
CA PHE A 94 -4.55 -6.92 2.78
C PHE A 94 -3.70 -8.19 2.65
N LEU A 95 -2.44 -8.11 3.07
CA LEU A 95 -1.49 -9.22 3.03
C LEU A 95 -2.00 -10.45 3.81
N VAL A 96 -2.52 -10.24 5.02
CA VAL A 96 -2.98 -11.35 5.87
C VAL A 96 -4.36 -11.89 5.48
N SER A 97 -5.24 -11.05 4.92
CA SER A 97 -6.60 -11.45 4.52
C SER A 97 -6.67 -12.01 3.10
N GLY A 98 -5.61 -11.89 2.31
CA GLY A 98 -5.60 -12.20 0.89
C GLY A 98 -6.44 -11.24 0.03
N LYS A 99 -6.99 -10.17 0.61
CA LYS A 99 -7.69 -9.11 -0.13
C LYS A 99 -6.67 -8.16 -0.79
N SER A 100 -7.12 -7.33 -1.72
CA SER A 100 -6.26 -6.33 -2.37
C SER A 100 -7.00 -5.01 -2.57
N ASP A 101 -6.27 -3.90 -2.66
CA ASP A 101 -6.91 -2.60 -2.93
C ASP A 101 -7.73 -2.62 -4.23
N ASN A 102 -7.29 -3.37 -5.24
CA ASN A 102 -8.00 -3.47 -6.50
C ASN A 102 -9.36 -4.18 -6.35
N ASN A 103 -9.47 -5.17 -5.47
CA ASN A 103 -10.75 -5.82 -5.16
C ASN A 103 -11.64 -4.94 -4.26
N ALA A 104 -11.01 -4.19 -3.35
CA ALA A 104 -11.69 -3.45 -2.30
C ALA A 104 -12.23 -2.11 -2.80
N LYS A 105 -11.53 -1.42 -3.70
CA LYS A 105 -11.79 -0.01 -4.02
C LYS A 105 -13.21 0.30 -4.54
N CYS A 106 -13.88 -0.68 -5.13
CA CYS A 106 -15.27 -0.54 -5.61
C CYS A 106 -16.29 -1.09 -4.60
N GLN A 107 -15.92 -2.09 -3.81
CA GLN A 107 -16.81 -2.73 -2.83
C GLN A 107 -16.86 -1.95 -1.51
N PHE A 108 -15.76 -1.32 -1.12
CA PHE A 108 -15.66 -0.60 0.14
C PHE A 108 -16.62 0.59 0.25
N PRO A 109 -16.81 1.44 -0.78
CA PRO A 109 -17.87 2.46 -0.75
C PRO A 109 -19.28 1.90 -0.55
N LEU A 110 -19.58 0.73 -1.12
CA LEU A 110 -20.87 0.06 -0.92
C LEU A 110 -21.01 -0.42 0.51
N HIS A 111 -19.97 -1.07 1.07
CA HIS A 111 -19.95 -1.47 2.47
C HIS A 111 -20.12 -0.27 3.42
N LEU A 112 -19.44 0.85 3.13
CA LEU A 112 -19.57 2.07 3.92
C LEU A 112 -21.01 2.57 3.96
N ARG A 113 -21.70 2.57 2.81
CA ARG A 113 -23.11 2.97 2.70
C ARG A 113 -24.07 1.99 3.39
N ASP A 114 -23.95 0.71 3.04
CA ASP A 114 -24.98 -0.29 3.31
C ASP A 114 -24.82 -0.92 4.70
N VAL A 115 -23.58 -1.08 5.17
CA VAL A 115 -23.25 -1.73 6.44
C VAL A 115 -22.85 -0.70 7.50
N ALA A 116 -21.83 0.13 7.22
CA ALA A 116 -21.33 1.09 8.19
C ALA A 116 -22.19 2.38 8.32
N ARG A 117 -23.23 2.49 7.49
CA ARG A 117 -24.23 3.59 7.44
C ARG A 117 -23.62 4.98 7.26
N TRP A 118 -22.49 5.05 6.57
CA TRP A 118 -21.90 6.28 6.08
C TRP A 118 -22.54 6.67 4.76
N HIS A 119 -23.34 7.73 4.74
CA HIS A 119 -23.91 8.26 3.48
C HIS A 119 -22.96 9.27 2.80
N ASN A 120 -22.17 9.96 3.62
CA ASN A 120 -21.19 10.95 3.19
C ASN A 120 -19.92 10.78 4.03
N LEU A 121 -18.75 11.06 3.46
CA LEU A 121 -17.47 10.97 4.14
C LEU A 121 -17.07 12.31 4.74
N PRO A 122 -16.62 12.35 6.01
CA PRO A 122 -16.12 13.57 6.62
C PRO A 122 -14.80 14.01 5.98
N ARG A 123 -14.64 15.32 5.81
CA ARG A 123 -13.47 16.00 5.28
C ARG A 123 -13.29 17.32 6.01
N ILE A 124 -12.04 17.69 6.26
CA ILE A 124 -11.74 19.03 6.74
C ILE A 124 -11.62 19.98 5.55
N LYS A 125 -12.41 21.05 5.55
CA LYS A 125 -12.32 22.16 4.58
C LYS A 125 -11.99 23.45 5.32
N GLY A 126 -11.11 24.27 4.76
CA GLY A 126 -10.82 25.62 5.26
C GLY A 126 -9.33 25.98 5.34
N SER A 127 -9.08 27.24 5.68
CA SER A 127 -7.74 27.84 5.86
C SER A 127 -7.12 27.44 7.21
N LYS A 128 -5.80 27.64 7.37
CA LYS A 128 -5.04 27.36 8.63
C LYS A 128 -5.73 27.92 9.90
N LYS A 129 -6.55 28.98 9.78
CA LYS A 129 -7.25 29.64 10.90
C LYS A 129 -8.70 29.17 11.15
N ALA A 130 -9.35 28.47 10.21
CA ALA A 130 -10.73 28.03 10.36
C ALA A 130 -10.95 26.69 9.65
N LYS A 131 -10.71 25.58 10.37
CA LYS A 131 -10.96 24.22 9.88
C LYS A 131 -12.41 23.83 10.22
N ARG A 132 -13.22 23.61 9.20
CA ARG A 132 -14.61 23.14 9.36
C ARG A 132 -14.73 21.70 8.88
N LEU A 133 -15.51 20.92 9.60
CA LEU A 133 -15.91 19.59 9.15
C LEU A 133 -16.99 19.72 8.09
N VAL A 134 -16.78 19.08 6.93
CA VAL A 134 -17.72 19.02 5.82
C VAL A 134 -17.87 17.57 5.39
N PHE A 135 -18.97 17.21 4.77
CA PHE A 135 -19.25 15.84 4.36
C PHE A 135 -19.38 15.77 2.84
N ASP A 136 -18.48 15.02 2.20
CA ASP A 136 -18.49 14.79 0.76
C ASP A 136 -19.28 13.51 0.43
N LYS A 137 -19.93 13.47 -0.73
CA LYS A 137 -20.62 12.27 -1.21
C LYS A 137 -19.64 11.10 -1.34
N LEU A 138 -20.10 9.88 -1.04
CA LEU A 138 -19.30 8.67 -1.27
C LEU A 138 -18.96 8.52 -2.76
N PRO A 139 -17.67 8.39 -3.12
CA PRO A 139 -17.27 8.13 -4.49
C PRO A 139 -17.57 6.67 -4.87
N ARG A 140 -17.68 6.39 -6.18
CA ARG A 140 -17.85 5.01 -6.69
C ARG A 140 -16.60 4.16 -6.51
N VAL A 141 -15.43 4.79 -6.57
CA VAL A 141 -14.13 4.16 -6.39
C VAL A 141 -13.40 4.90 -5.27
N LEU A 142 -12.88 4.15 -4.30
CA LEU A 142 -12.19 4.68 -3.14
C LEU A 142 -11.02 3.76 -2.78
N THR A 143 -9.81 4.15 -3.14
CA THR A 143 -8.63 3.35 -2.81
C THR A 143 -8.28 3.47 -1.32
N ALA A 144 -7.60 2.46 -0.79
CA ALA A 144 -7.09 2.46 0.59
C ALA A 144 -6.18 3.67 0.83
N SER A 145 -5.32 4.03 -0.15
CA SER A 145 -4.48 5.23 -0.03
C SER A 145 -5.30 6.52 0.12
N GLN A 146 -6.31 6.72 -0.74
CA GLN A 146 -7.22 7.88 -0.65
C GLN A 146 -7.96 7.90 0.69
N TYR A 147 -8.42 6.74 1.15
CA TYR A 147 -9.14 6.60 2.41
C TYR A 147 -8.26 6.88 3.62
N MET A 148 -7.07 6.27 3.70
CA MET A 148 -6.14 6.46 4.81
C MET A 148 -5.65 7.90 4.90
N LYS A 149 -5.43 8.56 3.76
CA LYS A 149 -5.16 10.00 3.71
C LYS A 149 -6.29 10.83 4.31
N ARG A 150 -7.54 10.43 4.09
CA ARG A 150 -8.72 11.09 4.67
C ARG A 150 -8.79 10.84 6.17
N VAL A 151 -8.59 9.61 6.64
CA VAL A 151 -8.50 9.27 8.08
C VAL A 151 -7.38 10.08 8.75
N ALA A 152 -6.16 10.08 8.22
CA ALA A 152 -5.04 10.86 8.75
C ALA A 152 -5.34 12.36 8.85
N SER A 153 -6.16 12.90 7.95
CA SER A 153 -6.54 14.32 7.97
C SER A 153 -7.50 14.71 9.10
N LEU A 154 -8.15 13.75 9.75
CA LEU A 154 -9.21 13.98 10.73
C LEU A 154 -8.72 14.00 12.18
N GLY A 155 -7.42 14.19 12.44
CA GLY A 155 -6.87 14.15 13.81
C GLY A 155 -7.53 15.12 14.82
N ALA A 156 -8.11 16.23 14.35
CA ALA A 156 -8.86 17.17 15.21
C ALA A 156 -10.31 16.70 15.52
N TYR A 157 -10.77 15.63 14.88
CA TYR A 157 -12.12 15.05 15.00
C TYR A 157 -11.98 13.55 15.26
N GLN A 158 -11.42 13.19 16.42
CA GLN A 158 -10.99 11.83 16.76
C GLN A 158 -12.12 10.79 16.65
N ASP A 159 -13.36 11.13 17.03
CA ASP A 159 -14.50 10.21 16.91
C ASP A 159 -14.76 9.77 15.47
N HIS A 160 -14.71 10.72 14.53
CA HIS A 160 -14.83 10.43 13.11
C HIS A 160 -13.62 9.67 12.57
N GLN A 161 -12.43 10.04 13.03
CA GLN A 161 -11.19 9.36 12.64
C GLN A 161 -11.21 7.88 13.03
N LYS A 162 -11.54 7.60 14.30
CA LYS A 162 -11.69 6.26 14.87
C LYS A 162 -12.76 5.45 14.15
N ARG A 163 -13.97 6.01 13.99
CA ARG A 163 -15.08 5.30 13.34
C ARG A 163 -14.77 4.94 11.88
N LEU A 164 -14.07 5.81 11.15
CA LEU A 164 -13.65 5.50 9.78
C LEU A 164 -12.60 4.39 9.75
N LEU A 165 -11.56 4.46 10.60
CA LEU A 165 -10.53 3.43 10.63
C LEU A 165 -11.13 2.06 11.01
N GLN A 166 -11.97 2.02 12.03
CA GLN A 166 -12.70 0.81 12.43
C GLN A 166 -13.55 0.27 11.28
N GLY A 167 -14.27 1.13 10.54
CA GLY A 167 -15.07 0.72 9.38
C GLY A 167 -14.23 0.07 8.28
N PHE A 168 -13.01 0.55 8.04
CA PHE A 168 -12.08 -0.09 7.11
C PHE A 168 -11.61 -1.46 7.63
N ILE A 169 -11.19 -1.55 8.89
CA ILE A 169 -10.69 -2.80 9.47
C ILE A 169 -11.82 -3.85 9.49
N ASN A 170 -13.04 -3.49 9.86
CA ASN A 170 -14.22 -4.36 9.81
C ASN A 170 -14.53 -4.86 8.40
N PHE A 171 -14.35 -4.01 7.39
CA PHE A 171 -14.52 -4.42 6.00
C PHE A 171 -13.47 -5.45 5.55
N ILE A 172 -12.21 -5.26 5.95
CA ILE A 172 -11.13 -6.19 5.59
C ILE A 172 -11.25 -7.49 6.40
N LEU A 173 -11.55 -7.40 7.69
CA LEU A 173 -11.76 -8.53 8.60
C LEU A 173 -13.25 -8.89 8.72
N SER A 174 -13.93 -8.97 7.58
CA SER A 174 -15.40 -9.11 7.49
C SER A 174 -15.96 -10.45 7.95
N ASP A 175 -15.12 -11.48 8.00
CA ASP A 175 -15.51 -12.85 8.30
C ASP A 175 -14.50 -13.52 9.23
N SER A 176 -14.93 -14.63 9.84
CA SER A 176 -14.13 -15.39 10.79
C SER A 176 -12.87 -15.99 10.16
N ALA A 177 -12.88 -16.26 8.84
CA ALA A 177 -11.70 -16.76 8.14
C ALA A 177 -10.60 -15.69 8.08
N CYS A 178 -10.94 -14.44 7.73
CA CYS A 178 -10.01 -13.31 7.74
C CYS A 178 -9.42 -13.06 9.14
N ILE A 179 -10.26 -13.12 10.18
CA ILE A 179 -9.81 -12.97 11.58
C ILE A 179 -8.87 -14.12 11.97
N SER A 180 -9.22 -15.36 11.61
CA SER A 180 -8.40 -16.54 11.87
C SER A 180 -7.06 -16.48 11.11
N GLN A 181 -7.02 -15.92 9.90
CA GLN A 181 -5.79 -15.73 9.14
C GLN A 181 -4.88 -14.68 9.79
N LEU A 182 -5.45 -13.53 10.17
CA LEU A 182 -4.73 -12.50 10.92
C LEU A 182 -4.15 -13.08 12.21
N TRP A 183 -4.97 -13.83 12.98
CA TRP A 183 -4.52 -14.52 14.18
C TRP A 183 -3.40 -15.51 13.87
N GLY A 184 -3.56 -16.40 12.89
CA GLY A 184 -2.57 -17.44 12.58
C GLY A 184 -1.20 -16.87 12.23
N ILE A 185 -1.17 -15.79 11.43
CA ILE A 185 0.08 -15.11 11.07
C ILE A 185 0.64 -14.35 12.27
N GLY A 186 -0.19 -13.57 12.98
CA GLY A 186 0.24 -12.78 14.14
C GLY A 186 0.73 -13.64 15.31
N HIS A 187 0.03 -14.73 15.61
CA HIS A 187 0.43 -15.69 16.64
C HIS A 187 1.78 -16.32 16.30
N SER A 188 1.93 -16.80 15.07
CA SER A 188 3.20 -17.37 14.58
C SER A 188 4.33 -16.34 14.62
N TYR A 189 4.05 -15.09 14.25
CA TYR A 189 4.99 -13.98 14.31
C TYR A 189 5.52 -13.78 15.74
N PHE A 190 4.65 -13.63 16.73
CA PHE A 190 5.08 -13.42 18.13
C PHE A 190 5.75 -14.66 18.74
N ARG A 191 5.35 -15.87 18.35
CA ARG A 191 6.01 -17.12 18.78
C ARG A 191 7.42 -17.25 18.20
N LEU A 192 7.63 -16.87 16.95
CA LEU A 192 8.94 -16.89 16.33
C LEU A 192 9.81 -15.70 16.74
N LYS A 193 9.20 -14.60 17.19
CA LYS A 193 9.92 -13.43 17.68
C LYS A 193 10.78 -13.73 18.91
N SER A 194 10.32 -14.59 19.82
CA SER A 194 11.15 -15.05 20.95
C SER A 194 12.39 -15.83 20.51
N LEU A 195 12.38 -16.37 19.29
CA LEU A 195 13.50 -17.09 18.67
C LEU A 195 14.30 -16.21 17.70
N LYS A 196 13.94 -14.93 17.53
CA LYS A 196 14.49 -14.01 16.51
C LYS A 196 14.31 -14.53 15.08
N LYS A 197 13.16 -15.17 14.82
CA LYS A 197 12.81 -15.85 13.55
C LYS A 197 11.55 -15.31 12.90
N GLU A 198 10.99 -14.23 13.42
CA GLU A 198 9.77 -13.59 12.92
C GLU A 198 9.93 -13.06 11.49
N ARG A 199 11.13 -12.57 11.13
CA ARG A 199 11.43 -12.11 9.77
C ARG A 199 11.47 -13.25 8.75
N ASP A 200 11.88 -14.44 9.16
CA ASP A 200 11.91 -15.62 8.29
C ASP A 200 10.48 -16.03 7.90
N LEU A 201 9.52 -15.93 8.83
CA LEU A 201 8.09 -16.13 8.57
C LEU A 201 7.53 -15.11 7.57
N LEU A 202 7.87 -13.83 7.75
CA LEU A 202 7.32 -12.73 6.94
C LEU A 202 7.95 -12.65 5.54
N THR A 203 9.17 -13.16 5.36
CA THR A 203 9.92 -13.10 4.10
C THR A 203 9.09 -13.49 2.86
N PRO A 204 8.44 -14.66 2.79
CA PRO A 204 7.64 -15.02 1.61
C PRO A 204 6.49 -14.03 1.33
N LEU A 205 5.84 -13.52 2.39
CA LEU A 205 4.75 -12.55 2.26
C LEU A 205 5.24 -11.21 1.71
N VAL A 206 6.36 -10.71 2.24
CA VAL A 206 6.97 -9.45 1.80
C VAL A 206 7.53 -9.59 0.38
N VAL A 207 8.18 -10.71 0.04
CA VAL A 207 8.65 -10.97 -1.33
C VAL A 207 7.48 -10.94 -2.31
N PHE A 208 6.34 -11.54 -1.98
CA PHE A 208 5.17 -11.54 -2.86
C PHE A 208 4.65 -10.11 -3.11
N GLN A 209 4.54 -9.30 -2.05
CA GLN A 209 4.12 -7.90 -2.14
C GLN A 209 5.11 -7.05 -2.96
N VAL A 210 6.41 -7.20 -2.70
CA VAL A 210 7.47 -6.49 -3.42
C VAL A 210 7.50 -6.92 -4.87
N ARG A 211 7.37 -8.21 -5.19
CA ARG A 211 7.31 -8.71 -6.58
C ARG A 211 6.15 -8.10 -7.34
N GLY A 212 4.93 -8.13 -6.79
CA GLY A 212 3.78 -7.51 -7.47
C GLY A 212 4.02 -6.03 -7.76
N SER A 213 4.71 -5.34 -6.85
CA SER A 213 5.01 -3.92 -7.01
C SER A 213 6.23 -3.64 -7.90
N VAL A 214 7.23 -4.52 -7.95
CA VAL A 214 8.39 -4.47 -8.84
C VAL A 214 8.01 -4.88 -10.25
N SER A 215 7.13 -5.85 -10.45
CA SER A 215 6.56 -6.13 -11.78
C SER A 215 5.74 -4.96 -12.30
N ALA A 216 5.04 -4.23 -11.41
CA ALA A 216 4.33 -3.01 -11.79
C ALA A 216 5.25 -1.83 -12.09
N SER A 217 6.35 -1.63 -11.33
CA SER A 217 7.28 -0.51 -11.54
C SER A 217 8.45 -0.81 -12.47
N GLY A 218 8.82 -2.08 -12.63
CA GLY A 218 9.93 -2.56 -13.45
C GLY A 218 9.66 -2.43 -14.96
N GLY A 219 8.40 -2.26 -15.36
CA GLY A 219 8.08 -1.81 -16.72
C GLY A 219 8.44 -0.34 -16.98
N HIS A 220 8.46 0.50 -15.95
CA HIS A 220 8.75 1.93 -16.09
C HIS A 220 10.24 2.25 -16.03
N GLN A 221 11.05 1.48 -15.31
CA GLN A 221 12.50 1.76 -15.16
C GLN A 221 13.24 1.77 -16.52
N PRO A 222 13.04 0.78 -17.43
CA PRO A 222 13.64 0.82 -18.76
C PRO A 222 13.14 2.00 -19.59
N GLU A 223 11.87 2.38 -19.47
CA GLU A 223 11.34 3.56 -20.13
C GLU A 223 11.97 4.85 -19.59
N GLU A 224 12.13 4.99 -18.28
CA GLU A 224 12.77 6.15 -17.66
C GLU A 224 14.24 6.26 -18.08
N ASP A 225 14.98 5.16 -18.08
CA ASP A 225 16.38 5.16 -18.49
C ASP A 225 16.52 5.41 -19.99
N LEU A 226 15.62 4.88 -20.82
CA LEU A 226 15.53 5.24 -22.24
C LEU A 226 15.24 6.75 -22.40
N ARG A 227 14.25 7.30 -21.71
CA ARG A 227 13.89 8.73 -21.77
C ARG A 227 15.07 9.63 -21.37
N LYS A 228 15.84 9.25 -20.34
CA LYS A 228 17.10 9.96 -19.99
C LYS A 228 18.09 9.96 -21.15
N ARG A 229 18.28 8.83 -21.86
CA ARG A 229 19.13 8.78 -23.05
C ARG A 229 18.59 9.61 -24.21
N LEU A 230 17.27 9.63 -24.41
CA LEU A 230 16.64 10.46 -25.43
C LEU A 230 16.88 11.96 -25.17
N LEU A 231 16.80 12.39 -23.90
CA LEU A 231 17.17 13.76 -23.49
C LEU A 231 18.65 14.07 -23.78
N GLU A 232 19.55 13.14 -23.42
CA GLU A 232 20.99 13.29 -23.71
C GLU A 232 21.27 13.40 -25.22
N TRP A 233 20.41 12.81 -26.07
CA TRP A 233 20.49 12.90 -27.53
C TRP A 233 19.83 14.15 -28.12
N GLY A 234 19.25 15.02 -27.29
CA GLY A 234 18.61 16.28 -27.69
C GLY A 234 17.15 16.15 -28.10
N LEU A 235 16.51 15.00 -27.86
CA LEU A 235 15.08 14.79 -28.11
C LEU A 235 14.25 15.42 -26.99
N ARG A 236 13.11 16.02 -27.35
CA ARG A 236 12.27 16.80 -26.44
C ARG A 236 11.04 16.02 -26.00
N GLU A 237 10.76 16.08 -24.70
CA GLU A 237 9.55 15.52 -24.08
C GLU A 237 8.28 16.04 -24.77
N ASN A 238 7.32 15.14 -25.02
CA ASN A 238 6.03 15.41 -25.64
C ASN A 238 6.08 16.02 -27.05
N ILE A 239 7.27 16.01 -27.68
CA ILE A 239 7.47 16.36 -29.08
C ILE A 239 8.01 15.14 -29.82
N ASP A 240 9.14 14.62 -29.33
CA ASP A 240 9.87 13.52 -29.97
C ASP A 240 9.59 12.17 -29.29
N TYR A 241 9.16 12.18 -28.02
CA TYR A 241 8.72 10.99 -27.29
C TYR A 241 7.71 11.34 -26.19
N ASN A 242 6.86 10.37 -25.83
CA ASN A 242 5.83 10.56 -24.81
C ASN A 242 6.35 10.30 -23.40
N THR A 243 5.88 11.12 -22.45
CA THR A 243 6.17 10.97 -21.00
C THR A 243 5.11 10.16 -20.26
N THR A 244 3.97 9.92 -20.91
CA THR A 244 2.84 9.14 -20.41
C THR A 244 2.34 8.17 -21.49
N ASP A 245 1.47 7.23 -21.09
CA ASP A 245 0.78 6.36 -22.03
C ASP A 245 0.03 7.16 -23.10
N VAL A 246 0.04 6.65 -24.33
CA VAL A 246 -0.67 7.24 -25.47
C VAL A 246 -2.16 6.95 -25.32
N ASN A 247 -2.94 7.97 -24.96
CA ASN A 247 -4.38 7.91 -25.04
C ASN A 247 -4.82 8.13 -26.49
N LEU A 248 -5.12 7.05 -27.21
CA LEU A 248 -5.82 7.16 -28.49
C LEU A 248 -7.23 7.66 -28.21
N LEU A 249 -7.46 8.96 -28.40
CA LEU A 249 -8.81 9.49 -28.51
C LEU A 249 -9.43 8.92 -29.78
N VAL A 250 -10.13 7.80 -29.66
CA VAL A 250 -11.00 7.29 -30.71
C VAL A 250 -12.10 8.34 -30.89
N ARG A 251 -11.90 9.25 -31.84
CA ARG A 251 -12.99 10.09 -32.33
C ARG A 251 -13.94 9.16 -33.06
N PHE A 252 -15.03 8.79 -32.39
CA PHE A 252 -16.21 8.28 -33.09
C PHE A 252 -16.66 9.39 -34.03
N VAL A 253 -16.38 9.21 -35.32
CA VAL A 253 -17.06 9.96 -36.37
C VAL A 253 -18.47 9.36 -36.43
N PRO A 254 -19.54 10.11 -36.11
CA PRO A 254 -20.88 9.62 -36.33
C PRO A 254 -21.09 9.41 -37.83
N VAL A 255 -21.53 8.22 -38.21
CA VAL A 255 -22.10 7.94 -39.53
C VAL A 255 -23.53 8.45 -39.54
#